data_AF-A0A7Y9I7J7-F1
#
_entry.id   AF-A0A7Y9I7J7-F1
#
_cell.length_a   1.000
_cell.length_b   1.000
_cell.length_c   1.000
_cell.angle_alpha   90.00
_cell.angle_beta   90.00
_cell.angle_gamma   90.00
#
_symmetry.space_group_name_H-M   'P 1'
#
loop_
_entity.id
_entity.type
_entity.pdbx_description
1 polymer ?
#
loop_
_entity_poly.entity_id
_entity_poly.type
_entity_poly.pdbx_seq_one_letter_code
_entity_poly.pdbx_strand_id
1 'polypeptide(L)'
;MGAAGVVVWTTLNQGGPGTPAIPLAKPAGSAEETPDDGSGPTGQQSVGEAITSCRREVAVAESVLAAAGDGIGHWREHVQAQTDLSLGRTEEDEAEKIWQRTRQAGASDVAKYQTAKSGRKADGNACRPVKGAEDDQGEQLKLCHTRLSKVSSALTNADLAMKDWQRQLEALKDADPDDLHHYEDSWLEAWRKAPENLDRYSAAMDTLAKTKSCPR
;
A
#
# COMPACT_ATOMS: atom_id res chain seq x y z
N MET A 1 32.17 23.27 -34.23
CA MET A 1 31.41 24.49 -34.55
C MET A 1 29.93 24.13 -34.54
N GLY A 2 29.16 24.63 -33.57
CA GLY A 2 27.73 24.35 -33.41
C GLY A 2 27.29 24.84 -32.03
N ALA A 3 26.33 25.76 -32.02
CA ALA A 3 26.15 26.80 -31.01
C ALA A 3 25.44 26.36 -29.71
N ALA A 4 25.85 26.99 -28.61
CA ALA A 4 25.19 26.97 -27.32
C ALA A 4 23.93 27.85 -27.32
N GLY A 5 22.83 27.34 -26.77
CA GLY A 5 21.60 28.09 -26.51
C GLY A 5 21.39 28.27 -25.01
N VAL A 6 21.52 29.49 -24.52
CA VAL A 6 21.19 29.92 -23.16
C VAL A 6 19.74 30.39 -23.15
N VAL A 7 18.92 29.86 -22.23
CA VAL A 7 17.57 30.37 -21.99
C VAL A 7 17.55 31.12 -20.67
N VAL A 8 17.34 32.43 -20.76
CA VAL A 8 17.12 33.36 -19.64
C VAL A 8 15.62 33.46 -19.40
N TRP A 9 15.19 33.32 -18.14
CA TRP A 9 13.85 33.73 -17.71
C TRP A 9 13.96 34.72 -16.57
N THR A 10 13.52 35.95 -16.82
CA THR A 10 13.17 36.92 -15.79
C THR A 10 12.03 37.78 -16.30
N THR A 11 10.90 37.79 -15.59
CA THR A 11 10.08 39.01 -15.40
C THR A 11 9.23 38.90 -14.14
N LEU A 12 9.25 39.99 -13.39
CA LEU A 12 8.51 40.33 -12.18
C LEU A 12 7.08 40.79 -12.51
N ASN A 13 6.16 40.68 -11.55
CA ASN A 13 5.05 41.64 -11.38
C ASN A 13 4.51 41.58 -9.93
N GLN A 14 4.89 42.49 -9.03
CA GLN A 14 4.24 43.77 -8.65
C GLN A 14 2.83 43.66 -8.01
N GLY A 15 2.81 43.71 -6.68
CA GLY A 15 2.16 44.71 -5.79
C GLY A 15 0.77 45.29 -6.08
N GLY A 16 -0.08 45.27 -5.04
CA GLY A 16 -1.24 46.17 -4.86
C GLY A 16 -1.77 46.16 -3.42
N PRO A 17 -1.84 47.30 -2.70
CA PRO A 17 -2.31 47.43 -1.31
C PRO A 17 -3.71 48.09 -1.17
N GLY A 18 -4.36 47.96 0.00
CA GLY A 18 -5.44 48.88 0.43
C GLY A 18 -6.49 48.35 1.43
N THR A 19 -6.33 48.69 2.71
CA THR A 19 -7.26 48.52 3.87
C THR A 19 -8.47 49.49 3.82
N PRO A 20 -9.59 49.33 4.59
CA PRO A 20 -9.63 49.71 6.02
C PRO A 20 -10.54 48.83 6.94
N ALA A 21 -10.39 49.04 8.26
CA ALA A 21 -11.12 48.40 9.37
C ALA A 21 -12.32 49.24 9.88
N ILE A 22 -12.98 48.75 10.96
CA ILE A 22 -13.85 49.39 12.01
C ILE A 22 -15.31 48.83 12.01
N PRO A 23 -16.08 48.70 13.13
CA PRO A 23 -15.79 48.54 14.57
C PRO A 23 -16.55 47.38 15.32
N LEU A 24 -16.04 47.13 16.53
CA LEU A 24 -16.62 46.66 17.81
C LEU A 24 -18.16 46.57 18.00
N ALA A 25 -18.64 45.42 18.47
CA ALA A 25 -19.87 45.29 19.29
C ALA A 25 -19.70 44.19 20.36
N LYS A 26 -20.01 44.56 21.62
CA LYS A 26 -20.02 43.71 22.82
C LYS A 26 -21.47 43.42 23.20
N PRO A 27 -21.83 42.17 23.51
CA PRO A 27 -22.89 41.90 24.47
C PRO A 27 -22.34 41.19 25.71
N ALA A 28 -22.81 41.64 26.86
CA ALA A 28 -22.74 40.94 28.14
C ALA A 28 -24.08 40.23 28.39
N GLY A 29 -24.02 39.06 29.02
CA GLY A 29 -25.15 38.44 29.74
C GLY A 29 -25.89 37.35 28.97
N SER A 30 -25.62 36.09 29.31
CA SER A 30 -26.55 35.27 30.09
C SER A 30 -25.92 33.90 30.32
N ALA A 31 -25.87 33.49 31.58
CA ALA A 31 -25.70 32.09 31.94
C ALA A 31 -27.01 31.37 31.64
N GLU A 32 -26.97 30.33 30.81
CA GLU A 32 -28.03 29.34 30.73
C GLU A 32 -27.38 27.98 30.44
N GLU A 33 -27.88 26.99 31.16
CA GLU A 33 -27.30 25.68 31.40
C GLU A 33 -26.93 24.94 30.10
N THR A 34 -25.65 24.58 29.95
CA THR A 34 -25.30 23.48 29.04
C THR A 34 -25.82 22.18 29.64
N PRO A 35 -26.68 21.43 28.94
CA PRO A 35 -27.03 20.08 29.33
C PRO A 35 -25.76 19.24 29.37
N ASP A 36 -25.68 18.42 30.41
CA ASP A 36 -24.80 17.27 30.51
C ASP A 36 -25.08 16.34 29.33
N ASP A 37 -24.36 16.53 28.22
CA ASP A 37 -24.40 15.61 27.09
C ASP A 37 -23.34 14.53 27.29
N GLY A 38 -23.64 13.66 28.26
CA GLY A 38 -23.03 12.36 28.41
C GLY A 38 -23.31 11.48 27.19
N SER A 39 -22.66 11.81 26.08
CA SER A 39 -22.71 11.05 24.82
C SER A 39 -21.30 10.60 24.46
N GLY A 40 -20.71 9.77 25.33
CA GLY A 40 -19.69 8.84 24.88
C GLY A 40 -20.34 7.86 23.91
N PRO A 41 -19.74 7.52 22.74
CA PRO A 41 -20.27 6.48 21.89
C PRO A 41 -19.96 5.12 22.53
N THR A 42 -20.78 4.72 23.49
CA THR A 42 -20.86 3.35 23.99
C THR A 42 -22.11 2.67 23.43
N GLY A 43 -22.44 2.98 22.17
CA GLY A 43 -23.42 2.21 21.40
C GLY A 43 -22.87 0.81 21.17
N GLN A 44 -23.41 -0.17 21.89
CA GLN A 44 -23.08 -1.58 21.71
C GLN A 44 -23.47 -1.99 20.28
N GLN A 45 -22.49 -2.28 19.43
CA GLN A 45 -22.71 -2.66 18.04
C GLN A 45 -23.61 -3.90 17.95
N SER A 46 -24.62 -3.86 17.08
CA SER A 46 -25.45 -5.04 16.83
C SER A 46 -24.66 -6.15 16.12
N VAL A 47 -25.11 -7.40 16.26
CA VAL A 47 -24.44 -8.55 15.62
C VAL A 47 -24.39 -8.38 14.08
N GLY A 48 -25.48 -7.90 13.48
CA GLY A 48 -25.55 -7.64 12.03
C GLY A 48 -24.57 -6.55 11.56
N GLU A 49 -24.41 -5.48 12.33
CA GLU A 49 -23.41 -4.45 12.04
C GLU A 49 -21.99 -5.00 12.19
N ALA A 50 -21.73 -5.87 13.17
CA ALA A 50 -20.41 -6.47 13.38
C ALA A 50 -20.02 -7.41 12.25
N ILE A 51 -20.95 -8.24 11.79
CA ILE A 51 -20.77 -9.08 10.61
C ILE A 51 -20.47 -8.22 9.38
N THR A 52 -21.25 -7.15 9.16
CA THR A 52 -21.06 -6.24 8.03
C THR A 52 -19.72 -5.52 8.08
N SER A 53 -19.33 -5.02 9.25
CA SER A 53 -18.02 -4.39 9.45
C SER A 53 -16.88 -5.36 9.17
N CYS A 54 -17.01 -6.58 9.68
CA CYS A 54 -16.00 -7.63 9.50
C CYS A 54 -15.82 -8.03 8.03
N ARG A 55 -16.91 -8.23 7.30
CA ARG A 55 -16.90 -8.50 5.85
C ARG A 55 -16.21 -7.38 5.08
N ARG A 56 -16.57 -6.13 5.39
CA ARG A 56 -15.97 -4.94 4.75
C ARG A 56 -14.47 -4.87 5.01
N GLU A 57 -14.03 -5.10 6.25
CA GLU A 57 -12.61 -5.09 6.60
C GLU A 57 -11.82 -6.18 5.84
N VAL A 58 -12.36 -7.39 5.74
CA VAL A 58 -11.77 -8.46 4.91
C VAL A 58 -11.67 -8.02 3.45
N ALA A 59 -12.75 -7.51 2.86
CA ALA A 59 -12.78 -7.11 1.46
C ALA A 59 -11.80 -5.96 1.15
N VAL A 60 -11.72 -4.95 2.03
CA VAL A 60 -10.75 -3.86 1.90
C VAL A 60 -9.34 -4.40 2.00
N ALA A 61 -9.03 -5.25 2.98
CA ALA A 61 -7.69 -5.82 3.13
C ALA A 61 -7.29 -6.69 1.92
N GLU A 62 -8.22 -7.47 1.36
CA GLU A 62 -8.00 -8.26 0.14
C GLU A 62 -7.77 -7.36 -1.09
N SER A 63 -8.42 -6.20 -1.18
CA SER A 63 -8.18 -5.24 -2.27
C SER A 63 -6.78 -4.64 -2.24
N VAL A 64 -6.24 -4.37 -1.03
CA VAL A 64 -4.84 -3.93 -0.87
C VAL A 64 -3.88 -5.04 -1.30
N LEU A 65 -4.20 -6.29 -0.95
CA LEU A 65 -3.39 -7.44 -1.31
C LEU A 65 -3.38 -7.69 -2.82
N ALA A 66 -4.52 -7.49 -3.50
CA ALA A 66 -4.60 -7.54 -4.95
C ALA A 66 -3.71 -6.47 -5.62
N ALA A 67 -3.74 -5.23 -5.11
CA ALA A 67 -2.86 -4.16 -5.61
C ALA A 67 -1.37 -4.46 -5.40
N ALA A 68 -1.00 -5.15 -4.31
CA ALA A 68 0.37 -5.63 -4.10
C ALA A 68 0.75 -6.75 -5.08
N GLY A 69 -0.20 -7.61 -5.44
CA GLY A 69 0.02 -8.78 -6.30
C GLY A 69 0.62 -8.43 -7.65
N ASP A 70 0.16 -7.35 -8.29
CA ASP A 70 0.70 -6.87 -9.58
C ASP A 70 2.19 -6.53 -9.46
N GLY A 71 2.56 -5.69 -8.48
CA GLY A 71 3.94 -5.26 -8.28
C GLY A 71 4.86 -6.40 -7.86
N ILE A 72 4.40 -7.29 -6.97
CA ILE A 72 5.16 -8.48 -6.58
C ILE A 72 5.33 -9.45 -7.76
N GLY A 73 4.34 -9.53 -8.65
CA GLY A 73 4.41 -10.29 -9.89
C GLY A 73 5.54 -9.79 -10.78
N HIS A 74 5.57 -8.49 -11.08
CA HIS A 74 6.65 -7.89 -11.86
C HIS A 74 8.02 -7.99 -11.17
N TRP A 75 8.07 -7.84 -9.84
CA TRP A 75 9.32 -8.03 -9.10
C TRP A 75 9.85 -9.46 -9.23
N ARG A 76 8.98 -10.47 -9.06
CA ARG A 76 9.35 -11.88 -9.23
C ARG A 76 9.87 -12.14 -10.64
N GLU A 77 9.19 -11.63 -11.66
CA GLU A 77 9.61 -11.82 -13.05
C GLU A 77 10.96 -11.15 -13.34
N HIS A 78 11.18 -9.94 -12.81
CA HIS A 78 12.43 -9.20 -12.93
C HIS A 78 13.62 -9.98 -12.34
N VAL A 79 13.44 -10.55 -11.15
CA VAL A 79 14.41 -11.41 -10.46
C VAL A 79 14.61 -12.73 -11.21
N GLN A 80 13.54 -13.31 -11.72
CA GLN A 80 13.58 -14.58 -12.44
C GLN A 80 14.36 -14.47 -13.75
N ALA A 81 14.23 -13.36 -14.49
CA ALA A 81 15.00 -13.11 -15.71
C ALA A 81 16.52 -13.15 -15.45
N GLN A 82 16.99 -12.58 -14.33
CA GLN A 82 18.39 -12.67 -13.93
C GLN A 82 18.80 -14.10 -13.59
N THR A 83 17.95 -14.82 -12.85
CA THR A 83 18.20 -16.23 -12.54
C THR A 83 18.31 -17.07 -13.80
N ASP A 84 17.40 -16.90 -14.75
CA ASP A 84 17.41 -17.65 -16.00
C ASP A 84 18.58 -17.28 -16.89
N LEU A 85 18.98 -16.00 -16.93
CA LEU A 85 20.18 -15.55 -17.66
C LEU A 85 21.43 -16.20 -17.07
N SER A 86 21.59 -16.16 -15.75
CA SER A 86 22.73 -16.78 -15.05
C SER A 86 22.78 -18.31 -15.19
N LEU A 87 21.65 -18.95 -15.46
CA LEU A 87 21.55 -20.39 -15.71
C LEU A 87 21.62 -20.76 -17.20
N GLY A 88 21.79 -19.79 -18.10
CA GLY A 88 21.79 -20.01 -19.55
C GLY A 88 20.45 -20.52 -20.11
N ARG A 89 19.34 -20.19 -19.43
CA ARG A 89 17.97 -20.56 -19.85
C ARG A 89 17.30 -19.50 -20.70
N THR A 90 17.85 -18.29 -20.71
CA THR A 90 17.44 -17.19 -21.58
C THR A 90 18.67 -16.45 -22.08
N GLU A 91 18.54 -15.82 -23.25
CA GLU A 91 19.54 -14.92 -23.82
C GLU A 91 19.44 -13.52 -23.18
N GLU A 92 20.52 -12.75 -23.27
CA GLU A 92 20.63 -11.39 -22.72
C GLU A 92 19.54 -10.45 -23.27
N ASP A 93 19.36 -10.43 -24.59
CA ASP A 93 18.35 -9.60 -25.27
C ASP A 93 16.92 -9.85 -24.74
N GLU A 94 16.62 -11.08 -24.34
CA GLU A 94 15.29 -11.43 -23.82
C GLU A 94 15.15 -11.05 -22.35
N ALA A 95 16.20 -11.26 -21.55
CA ALA A 95 16.23 -10.77 -20.16
C ALA A 95 16.09 -9.24 -20.12
N GLU A 96 16.73 -8.52 -21.03
CA GLU A 96 16.64 -7.06 -21.12
C GLU A 96 15.20 -6.59 -21.40
N LYS A 97 14.49 -7.24 -22.33
CA LYS A 97 13.07 -6.91 -22.59
C LYS A 97 12.21 -7.10 -21.34
N ILE A 98 12.43 -8.19 -20.59
CA ILE A 98 11.70 -8.45 -19.33
C ILE A 98 12.02 -7.36 -18.31
N TRP A 99 13.29 -7.02 -18.12
CA TRP A 99 13.70 -5.97 -17.19
C TRP A 99 13.14 -4.61 -17.56
N GLN A 100 13.18 -4.22 -18.83
CA GLN A 100 12.61 -2.96 -19.31
C GLN A 100 11.09 -2.90 -19.05
N ARG A 101 10.34 -3.94 -19.44
CA ARG A 101 8.87 -3.99 -19.27
C ARG A 101 8.47 -3.95 -17.80
N THR A 102 9.11 -4.76 -16.96
CA THR A 102 8.81 -4.80 -15.51
C THR A 102 9.16 -3.48 -14.83
N ARG A 103 10.31 -2.86 -15.16
CA ARG A 103 10.67 -1.51 -14.67
C ARG A 103 9.65 -0.45 -15.06
N GLN A 104 9.20 -0.47 -16.32
CA GLN A 104 8.24 0.50 -16.83
C GLN A 104 6.91 0.44 -16.07
N ALA A 105 6.46 -0.77 -15.72
CA ALA A 105 5.26 -0.96 -14.90
C ALA A 105 5.48 -0.63 -13.41
N GLY A 106 6.69 -0.89 -12.90
CA GLY A 106 6.97 -0.92 -11.46
C GLY A 106 6.62 0.36 -10.69
N ALA A 107 6.86 1.54 -11.27
CA ALA A 107 6.48 2.81 -10.62
C ALA A 107 4.96 2.93 -10.42
N SER A 108 4.17 2.47 -11.39
CA SER A 108 2.71 2.46 -11.28
C SER A 108 2.25 1.44 -10.25
N ASP A 109 2.88 0.26 -10.18
CA ASP A 109 2.50 -0.79 -9.23
C ASP A 109 2.75 -0.38 -7.79
N VAL A 110 3.92 0.22 -7.51
CA VAL A 110 4.23 0.79 -6.19
C VAL A 110 3.21 1.87 -5.84
N ALA A 111 2.88 2.78 -6.76
CA ALA A 111 1.89 3.83 -6.50
C ALA A 111 0.48 3.28 -6.22
N LYS A 112 0.02 2.29 -6.98
CA LYS A 112 -1.27 1.61 -6.76
C LYS A 112 -1.30 0.94 -5.39
N TYR A 113 -0.25 0.21 -5.02
CA TYR A 113 -0.15 -0.44 -3.73
C TYR A 113 -0.19 0.56 -2.58
N GLN A 114 0.62 1.62 -2.64
CA GLN A 114 0.66 2.65 -1.58
C GLN A 114 -0.67 3.40 -1.46
N THR A 115 -1.34 3.66 -2.58
CA THR A 115 -2.69 4.26 -2.60
C THR A 115 -3.71 3.34 -1.93
N ALA A 116 -3.74 2.05 -2.29
CA ALA A 116 -4.64 1.09 -1.67
C ALA A 116 -4.35 0.95 -0.16
N LYS A 117 -3.06 0.86 0.21
CA LYS A 117 -2.62 0.73 1.60
C LYS A 117 -3.01 1.95 2.44
N SER A 118 -2.78 3.15 1.95
CA SER A 118 -3.14 4.40 2.65
C SER A 118 -4.66 4.62 2.73
N GLY A 119 -5.42 4.16 1.74
CA GLY A 119 -6.88 4.18 1.76
C GLY A 119 -7.50 3.23 2.79
N ARG A 120 -6.79 2.16 3.18
CA ARG A 120 -7.26 1.22 4.21
C ARG A 120 -7.13 1.84 5.60
N LYS A 121 -8.27 2.21 6.18
CA LYS A 121 -8.41 2.52 7.61
C LYS A 121 -8.81 1.25 8.35
N ALA A 122 -7.83 0.51 8.84
CA ALA A 122 -8.09 -0.73 9.57
C ALA A 122 -8.94 -0.44 10.81
N ASP A 123 -10.10 -1.08 10.89
CA ASP A 123 -10.92 -1.05 12.10
C ASP A 123 -10.45 -2.16 13.05
N GLY A 124 -9.75 -1.77 14.13
CA GLY A 124 -9.27 -2.71 15.15
C GLY A 124 -10.38 -3.40 15.96
N ASN A 125 -11.64 -2.98 15.76
CA ASN A 125 -12.82 -3.60 16.31
C ASN A 125 -13.59 -4.46 15.29
N ALA A 126 -13.23 -4.40 14.00
CA ALA A 126 -13.82 -5.28 13.00
C ALA A 126 -13.57 -6.75 13.38
N CYS A 127 -14.57 -7.58 13.11
CA CYS A 127 -14.54 -9.02 13.38
C CYS A 127 -14.41 -9.41 14.85
N ARG A 128 -14.63 -8.49 15.80
CA ARG A 128 -14.70 -8.88 17.22
C ARG A 128 -15.96 -9.69 17.51
N PRO A 129 -15.88 -10.68 18.43
CA PRO A 129 -17.07 -11.35 18.94
C PRO A 129 -18.05 -10.34 19.56
N VAL A 130 -19.34 -10.52 19.29
CA VAL A 130 -20.43 -9.70 19.86
C VAL A 130 -21.27 -10.57 20.78
N LYS A 131 -21.68 -10.02 21.93
CA LYS A 131 -22.58 -10.72 22.85
C LYS A 131 -23.97 -10.85 22.23
N GLY A 132 -24.60 -12.01 22.42
CA GLY A 132 -25.94 -12.29 21.90
C GLY A 132 -25.98 -12.69 20.43
N ALA A 133 -24.83 -12.99 19.82
CA ALA A 133 -24.80 -13.66 18.52
C ALA A 133 -25.32 -15.09 18.65
N GLU A 134 -26.21 -15.48 17.74
CA GLU A 134 -26.62 -16.87 17.54
C GLU A 134 -25.45 -17.71 17.01
N ASP A 135 -25.56 -19.05 17.08
CA ASP A 135 -24.44 -19.96 16.76
C ASP A 135 -23.93 -19.78 15.32
N ASP A 136 -24.82 -19.58 14.36
CA ASP A 136 -24.49 -19.34 12.95
C ASP A 136 -23.79 -17.99 12.74
N GLN A 137 -24.28 -16.94 13.40
CA GLN A 137 -23.69 -15.60 13.39
C GLN A 137 -22.29 -15.60 14.02
N GLY A 138 -22.13 -16.34 15.13
CA GLY A 138 -20.85 -16.54 15.82
C GLY A 138 -19.83 -17.26 14.93
N GLU A 139 -20.24 -18.36 14.28
CA GLU A 139 -19.37 -19.08 13.33
C GLU A 139 -19.00 -18.20 12.14
N GLN A 140 -19.93 -17.39 11.64
CA GLN A 140 -19.67 -16.45 10.56
C GLN A 140 -18.61 -15.40 10.94
N LEU A 141 -18.76 -14.75 12.10
CA LEU A 141 -17.76 -13.81 12.62
C LEU A 141 -16.39 -14.47 12.76
N LYS A 142 -16.35 -15.72 13.24
CA LYS A 142 -15.12 -16.50 13.40
C LYS A 142 -14.45 -16.83 12.06
N LEU A 143 -15.23 -17.20 11.04
CA LEU A 143 -14.71 -17.44 9.69
C LEU A 143 -14.10 -16.16 9.11
N CYS A 144 -14.80 -15.05 9.20
CA CYS A 144 -14.33 -13.77 8.70
C CYS A 144 -13.12 -13.24 9.48
N HIS A 145 -13.09 -13.40 10.81
CA HIS A 145 -11.92 -13.09 11.64
C HIS A 145 -10.71 -13.92 11.23
N THR A 146 -10.88 -15.23 11.05
CA THR A 146 -9.82 -16.14 10.61
C THR A 146 -9.29 -15.72 9.23
N ARG A 147 -10.19 -15.40 8.29
CA ARG A 147 -9.82 -14.89 6.98
C ARG A 147 -9.02 -13.59 7.09
N LEU A 148 -9.51 -12.61 7.85
CA LEU A 148 -8.83 -11.32 8.05
C LEU A 148 -7.43 -11.47 8.65
N SER A 149 -7.24 -12.41 9.59
CA SER A 149 -5.94 -12.73 10.16
C SER A 149 -4.96 -13.23 9.09
N LYS A 150 -5.41 -14.10 8.18
CA LYS A 150 -4.58 -14.60 7.07
C LYS A 150 -4.30 -13.53 6.02
N VAL A 151 -5.27 -12.68 5.69
CA VAL A 151 -5.06 -11.54 4.80
C VAL A 151 -4.05 -10.57 5.42
N SER A 152 -4.15 -10.29 6.72
CA SER A 152 -3.20 -9.42 7.43
C SER A 152 -1.77 -9.98 7.40
N SER A 153 -1.62 -11.30 7.60
CA SER A 153 -0.31 -11.97 7.48
C SER A 153 0.24 -11.89 6.05
N ALA A 154 -0.61 -12.08 5.03
CA ALA A 154 -0.21 -11.92 3.63
C ALA A 154 0.20 -10.47 3.32
N LEU A 155 -0.51 -9.48 3.86
CA LEU A 155 -0.16 -8.06 3.71
C LEU A 155 1.19 -7.71 4.35
N THR A 156 1.53 -8.29 5.51
CA THR A 156 2.86 -8.10 6.12
C THR A 156 3.98 -8.61 5.20
N ASN A 157 3.80 -9.78 4.58
CA ASN A 157 4.78 -10.31 3.64
C ASN A 157 4.79 -9.56 2.30
N ALA A 158 3.63 -9.09 1.86
CA ALA A 158 3.51 -8.22 0.69
C ALA A 158 4.29 -6.91 0.89
N ASP A 159 4.24 -6.35 2.10
CA ASP A 159 4.97 -5.15 2.48
C ASP A 159 6.50 -5.33 2.35
N LEU A 160 7.03 -6.51 2.69
CA LEU A 160 8.45 -6.81 2.54
C LEU A 160 8.85 -6.90 1.06
N ALA A 161 8.11 -7.68 0.27
CA ALA A 161 8.39 -7.85 -1.15
C ALA A 161 8.21 -6.54 -1.95
N MET A 162 7.18 -5.74 -1.66
CA MET A 162 6.98 -4.43 -2.30
C MET A 162 8.06 -3.42 -1.92
N LYS A 163 8.61 -3.50 -0.70
CA LYS A 163 9.77 -2.67 -0.30
C LYS A 163 11.04 -3.07 -1.03
N ASP A 164 11.28 -4.37 -1.26
CA ASP A 164 12.39 -4.81 -2.12
C ASP A 164 12.24 -4.21 -3.51
N TRP A 165 11.03 -4.33 -4.09
CA TRP A 165 10.78 -3.82 -5.43
C TRP A 165 10.96 -2.31 -5.54
N GLN A 166 10.41 -1.56 -4.57
CA GLN A 166 10.57 -0.12 -4.50
C GLN A 166 12.05 0.29 -4.42
N ARG A 167 12.84 -0.36 -3.56
CA ARG A 167 14.27 -0.07 -3.43
C ARG A 167 15.02 -0.32 -4.73
N GLN A 168 14.72 -1.41 -5.44
CA GLN A 168 15.35 -1.68 -6.73
C GLN A 168 15.03 -0.60 -7.76
N LEU A 169 13.77 -0.17 -7.82
CA LEU A 169 13.35 0.92 -8.72
C LEU A 169 13.98 2.26 -8.37
N GLU A 170 14.29 2.52 -7.09
CA GLU A 170 15.02 3.70 -6.63
C GLU A 170 16.50 3.61 -7.04
N ALA A 171 17.17 2.49 -6.76
CA ALA A 171 18.56 2.25 -7.17
C ALA A 171 18.76 2.40 -8.69
N LEU A 172 17.80 1.94 -9.49
CA LEU A 172 17.79 2.08 -10.95
C LEU A 172 17.65 3.54 -11.44
N LYS A 173 17.06 4.43 -10.64
CA LYS A 173 16.94 5.86 -10.97
C LYS A 173 18.21 6.62 -10.60
N ASP A 174 18.84 6.19 -9.51
CA ASP A 174 20.05 6.82 -8.97
C ASP A 174 21.34 6.27 -9.59
N ALA A 175 21.25 5.25 -10.44
CA ALA A 175 22.39 4.64 -11.12
C ALA A 175 23.13 5.68 -11.97
N ASP A 176 24.40 5.89 -11.64
CA ASP A 176 25.30 6.74 -12.41
C ASP A 176 25.75 5.98 -13.68
N PRO A 177 25.51 6.51 -14.89
CA PRO A 177 26.00 5.89 -16.11
C PRO A 177 27.53 5.76 -16.16
N ASP A 178 28.27 6.54 -15.36
CA ASP A 178 29.73 6.49 -15.26
C ASP A 178 30.25 5.54 -14.16
N ASP A 179 29.38 4.99 -13.30
CA ASP A 179 29.71 4.03 -12.22
C ASP A 179 28.74 2.84 -12.18
N LEU A 180 28.67 2.12 -13.30
CA LEU A 180 27.81 0.94 -13.44
C LEU A 180 28.21 -0.23 -12.52
N HIS A 181 29.47 -0.27 -12.06
CA HIS A 181 29.96 -1.31 -11.17
C HIS A 181 29.29 -1.25 -9.79
N HIS A 182 29.14 -0.05 -9.23
CA HIS A 182 28.43 0.11 -7.96
C HIS A 182 26.96 -0.33 -8.06
N TYR A 183 26.30 0.00 -9.17
CA TYR A 183 24.95 -0.45 -9.46
C TYR A 183 24.88 -1.98 -9.59
N GLU A 184 25.81 -2.61 -10.31
CA GLU A 184 25.87 -4.06 -10.52
C GLU A 184 25.97 -4.83 -9.19
N ASP A 185 26.85 -4.43 -8.28
CA ASP A 185 26.98 -5.06 -6.96
C ASP A 185 25.68 -4.96 -6.15
N SER A 186 25.07 -3.77 -6.14
CA SER A 186 23.81 -3.54 -5.43
C SER A 186 22.66 -4.38 -6.01
N TRP A 187 22.63 -4.52 -7.33
CA TRP A 187 21.67 -5.35 -8.04
C TRP A 187 21.85 -6.83 -7.69
N LEU A 188 23.08 -7.34 -7.74
CA LEU A 188 23.38 -8.73 -7.41
C LEU A 188 23.04 -9.06 -5.95
N GLU A 189 23.22 -8.11 -5.03
CA GLU A 189 22.77 -8.28 -3.64
C GLU A 189 21.24 -8.34 -3.54
N ALA A 190 20.53 -7.40 -4.19
CA ALA A 190 19.06 -7.38 -4.21
C ALA A 190 18.49 -8.66 -4.82
N TRP A 191 19.03 -9.11 -5.96
CA TRP A 191 18.65 -10.35 -6.63
C TRP A 191 18.82 -11.58 -5.73
N ARG A 192 19.94 -11.71 -5.02
CA ARG A 192 20.19 -12.85 -4.11
C ARG A 192 19.25 -12.86 -2.90
N LYS A 193 18.83 -11.70 -2.41
CA LYS A 193 17.94 -11.57 -1.24
C LYS A 193 16.46 -11.67 -1.59
N ALA A 194 16.08 -11.31 -2.81
CA ALA A 194 14.68 -11.25 -3.24
C ALA A 194 13.88 -12.56 -3.02
N PRO A 195 14.43 -13.77 -3.27
CA PRO A 195 13.69 -15.03 -3.09
C PRO A 195 13.10 -15.18 -1.69
N GLU A 196 13.80 -14.75 -0.64
CA GLU A 196 13.32 -14.90 0.74
C GLU A 196 11.95 -14.24 0.97
N ASN A 197 11.80 -12.98 0.56
CA ASN A 197 10.55 -12.23 0.75
C ASN A 197 9.47 -12.64 -0.27
N LEU A 198 9.88 -12.98 -1.51
CA LEU A 198 8.96 -13.50 -2.54
C LEU A 198 8.34 -14.84 -2.14
N ASP A 199 9.14 -15.75 -1.56
CA ASP A 199 8.68 -17.06 -1.11
C ASP A 199 7.79 -16.95 0.13
N ARG A 200 8.15 -16.08 1.08
CA ARG A 200 7.29 -15.76 2.23
C ARG A 200 5.93 -15.22 1.82
N TYR A 201 5.88 -14.32 0.84
CA TYR A 201 4.62 -13.84 0.29
C TYR A 201 3.83 -14.96 -0.39
N SER A 202 4.48 -15.76 -1.23
CA SER A 202 3.84 -16.90 -1.92
C SER A 202 3.24 -17.90 -0.93
N ALA A 203 3.97 -18.28 0.12
CA ALA A 203 3.49 -19.18 1.16
C ALA A 203 2.30 -18.60 1.97
N ALA A 204 2.30 -17.28 2.21
CA ALA A 204 1.18 -16.60 2.85
C ALA A 204 -0.06 -16.59 1.94
N MET A 205 0.12 -16.39 0.63
CA MET A 205 -0.95 -16.48 -0.36
C MET A 205 -1.53 -17.90 -0.47
N ASP A 206 -0.69 -18.94 -0.45
CA ASP A 206 -1.14 -20.33 -0.44
C ASP A 206 -1.96 -20.66 0.81
N THR A 207 -1.51 -20.17 1.96
CA THR A 207 -2.24 -20.31 3.23
C THR A 207 -3.59 -19.60 3.16
N LEU A 208 -3.59 -18.38 2.61
CA LEU A 208 -4.82 -17.63 2.40
C LEU A 208 -5.76 -18.37 1.44
N ALA A 209 -5.29 -18.89 0.32
CA ALA A 209 -6.11 -19.62 -0.66
C ALA A 209 -6.82 -20.84 -0.04
N LYS A 210 -6.18 -21.53 0.91
CA LYS A 210 -6.75 -22.68 1.65
C LYS A 210 -7.69 -22.27 2.78
N THR A 211 -7.69 -20.99 3.16
CA THR A 211 -8.54 -20.47 4.24
C THR A 211 -9.92 -20.16 3.71
N LYS A 212 -10.96 -20.71 4.37
CA LYS A 212 -12.36 -20.44 4.03
C LYS A 212 -12.62 -18.94 3.88
N SER A 213 -13.38 -18.58 2.85
CA SER A 213 -13.81 -17.19 2.64
C SER A 213 -14.73 -16.71 3.75
N CYS A 214 -14.70 -15.42 4.04
CA CYS A 214 -15.73 -14.77 4.83
C CYS A 214 -17.08 -14.86 4.07
N PRO A 215 -18.13 -15.48 4.62
CA PRO A 215 -19.40 -15.62 3.92
C PRO A 215 -20.01 -14.27 3.55
N ARG A 216 -20.65 -14.19 2.36
CA ARG A 216 -21.32 -12.97 1.84
C ARG A 216 -22.68 -12.73 2.46
#